data_AF-A0AAC8UXY3-F1
#
_entry.id   AF-A0AAC8UXY3-F1
#
_cell.length_a   1.000
_cell.length_b   1.000
_cell.length_c   1.000
_cell.angle_alpha   90.00
_cell.angle_beta   90.00
_cell.angle_gamma   90.00
#
_symmetry.space_group_name_H-M   'P 1'
#
loop_
_entity.id
_entity.type
_entity.pdbx_description
1 polymer ?
#
loop_
_entity_poly.entity_id
_entity_poly.type
_entity_poly.pdbx_seq_one_letter_code
_entity_poly.pdbx_strand_id
1 'polypeptide(L)'
;MKSHEWSYLKHHPAVWRILLGILVIPLFYASLFLASVWNPYGELHHLPMAVVDQDRSTRTLAWGRTVSRKLVKDKSLQFHRMTAAKARRELKDGRLFLVLKIPANASQTLSHLATTPKQLKVTYDTNAGQSTVASKMGATVMQKLQTTLNQTAVQAELQASQNAALTVGKRLTLTAKQLDQLSQAGVAGLPATQVAAATQKIVAGLTQGGEQLSEVRRTDQLKHLAMPVKLTQHDVVTVANNGTGMAPYFMAISLFVGCITLNIIYDARKRHGEYRNFALAWLDKMGFLWGFVVLAASCMWLGVRYIIGLRPLEPGETYLLSLLIVLAFFSLVTCFRLWFGLTGAWLMLLFMLFQIGASGGTYPIELTNPFYRAVHPYLPMTVAMAGLRHTISLGGSIAGISWILAGIAVVFSLGTLAYFYWHRADSAVM
;
A
#
# COMPACT_ATOMS: atom_id res chain seq x y z
N MET A 1 -11.80 -43.80 -39.79
CA MET A 1 -10.92 -44.44 -38.78
C MET A 1 -11.56 -44.28 -37.41
N LYS A 2 -11.89 -45.34 -36.67
CA LYS A 2 -12.35 -45.21 -35.28
C LYS A 2 -11.13 -44.86 -34.42
N SER A 3 -11.17 -43.72 -33.73
CA SER A 3 -10.06 -43.33 -32.87
C SER A 3 -10.03 -44.21 -31.62
N HIS A 4 -8.92 -44.92 -31.44
CA HIS A 4 -8.67 -45.76 -30.28
C HIS A 4 -8.63 -44.93 -28.98
N GLU A 5 -8.18 -43.67 -29.04
CA GLU A 5 -8.18 -42.75 -27.90
C GLU A 5 -9.59 -42.44 -27.38
N TRP A 6 -10.53 -42.12 -28.28
CA TRP A 6 -11.93 -41.90 -27.89
C TRP A 6 -12.58 -43.17 -27.34
N SER A 7 -12.16 -44.34 -27.80
CA SER A 7 -12.59 -45.62 -27.23
C SER A 7 -12.03 -45.81 -25.82
N TYR A 8 -10.75 -45.53 -25.61
CA TYR A 8 -10.09 -45.61 -24.30
C TYR A 8 -10.80 -44.69 -23.28
N LEU A 9 -11.03 -43.42 -23.62
CA LEU A 9 -11.69 -42.47 -22.72
C LEU A 9 -13.09 -42.91 -22.29
N LYS A 10 -13.88 -43.51 -23.19
CA LYS A 10 -15.23 -44.01 -22.86
C LYS A 10 -15.22 -45.10 -21.79
N HIS A 11 -14.15 -45.89 -21.72
CA HIS A 11 -14.03 -46.99 -20.76
C HIS A 11 -13.29 -46.60 -19.48
N HIS A 12 -12.69 -45.39 -19.42
CA HIS A 12 -11.92 -44.91 -18.27
C HIS A 12 -12.47 -43.59 -17.70
N PRO A 13 -13.55 -43.61 -16.91
CA PRO A 13 -14.20 -42.40 -16.37
C PRO A 13 -13.30 -41.60 -15.39
N ALA A 14 -12.25 -42.21 -14.85
CA ALA A 14 -11.23 -41.51 -14.08
C ALA A 14 -10.43 -40.50 -14.93
N VAL A 15 -10.13 -40.84 -16.19
CA VAL A 15 -9.37 -39.98 -17.11
C VAL A 15 -10.21 -38.79 -17.53
N TRP A 16 -11.52 -38.97 -17.75
CA TRP A 16 -12.45 -37.87 -18.01
C TRP A 16 -12.46 -36.82 -16.90
N ARG A 17 -12.43 -37.23 -15.63
CA ARG A 17 -12.35 -36.31 -14.49
C ARG A 17 -11.05 -35.49 -14.49
N ILE A 18 -9.94 -36.12 -14.87
CA ILE A 18 -8.64 -35.45 -14.98
C ILE A 18 -8.66 -34.44 -16.15
N LEU A 19 -9.14 -34.84 -17.32
CA LEU A 19 -9.21 -33.97 -18.50
C LEU A 19 -10.14 -32.77 -18.27
N LEU A 20 -11.31 -32.99 -17.69
CA LEU A 20 -12.21 -31.90 -17.28
C LEU A 20 -11.53 -30.99 -16.25
N GLY A 21 -10.83 -31.56 -15.27
CA GLY A 21 -10.05 -30.78 -14.30
C GLY A 21 -8.96 -29.92 -14.94
N ILE A 22 -8.29 -30.41 -15.99
CA ILE A 22 -7.28 -29.65 -16.74
C ILE A 22 -7.94 -28.49 -17.50
N LEU A 23 -9.10 -28.71 -18.13
CA LEU A 23 -9.82 -27.66 -18.86
C LEU A 23 -10.34 -26.55 -17.93
N VAL A 24 -10.60 -26.86 -16.67
CA VAL A 24 -10.98 -25.87 -15.65
C VAL A 24 -9.80 -24.97 -15.28
N ILE A 25 -8.55 -25.43 -15.35
CA ILE A 25 -7.39 -24.65 -14.90
C ILE A 25 -7.25 -23.31 -15.64
N PRO A 26 -7.23 -23.25 -16.99
CA PRO A 26 -7.15 -21.98 -17.71
C PRO A 26 -8.33 -21.05 -17.42
N LEU A 27 -9.54 -21.60 -17.36
CA LEU A 27 -10.75 -20.82 -17.06
C LEU A 27 -10.68 -20.24 -15.64
N PHE A 28 -10.35 -21.08 -14.65
CA PHE A 28 -10.24 -20.69 -13.26
C PHE A 28 -9.14 -19.64 -13.07
N TYR A 29 -7.97 -19.86 -13.66
CA TYR A 29 -6.85 -18.92 -13.60
C TYR A 29 -7.20 -17.57 -14.24
N ALA A 30 -7.67 -17.58 -15.49
CA ALA A 30 -7.99 -16.35 -16.21
C ALA A 30 -9.13 -15.59 -15.53
N SER A 31 -10.24 -16.27 -15.19
CA SER A 31 -11.40 -15.62 -14.58
C SER A 31 -11.11 -15.10 -13.19
N LEU A 32 -10.46 -15.88 -12.31
CA LEU A 32 -10.19 -15.43 -10.96
C LEU A 32 -9.15 -14.33 -10.90
N PHE A 33 -8.02 -14.51 -11.59
CA PHE A 33 -6.99 -13.48 -11.61
C PHE A 33 -7.52 -12.18 -12.22
N LEU A 34 -8.20 -12.25 -13.36
CA LEU A 34 -8.76 -11.05 -14.00
C LEU A 34 -9.84 -10.40 -13.12
N ALA A 35 -10.68 -11.18 -12.44
CA ALA A 35 -11.65 -10.66 -11.48
C ALA A 35 -11.00 -10.00 -10.26
N SER A 36 -9.80 -10.42 -9.86
CA SER A 36 -9.09 -9.80 -8.73
C SER A 36 -8.50 -8.44 -9.09
N VAL A 37 -8.15 -8.22 -10.37
CA VAL A 37 -7.48 -6.99 -10.84
C VAL A 37 -8.24 -6.23 -11.93
N TRP A 38 -9.56 -6.35 -11.98
CA TRP A 38 -10.39 -5.77 -13.05
C TRP A 38 -10.24 -4.24 -13.19
N ASN A 39 -10.26 -3.50 -12.08
CA ASN A 39 -10.14 -2.04 -12.09
C ASN A 39 -9.44 -1.46 -10.83
N PRO A 40 -8.15 -1.80 -10.60
CA PRO A 40 -7.47 -1.37 -9.38
C PRO A 40 -7.31 0.16 -9.27
N TYR A 41 -7.32 0.88 -10.41
CA TYR A 41 -7.19 2.35 -10.44
C TYR A 41 -8.51 3.09 -10.14
N GLY A 42 -9.66 2.43 -10.30
CA GLY A 42 -10.95 2.97 -9.86
C GLY A 42 -11.17 2.84 -8.34
N GLU A 43 -10.46 1.91 -7.71
CA GLU A 43 -10.67 1.50 -6.31
C GLU A 43 -9.77 2.23 -5.30
N LEU A 44 -9.15 3.37 -5.68
CA LEU A 44 -8.23 4.14 -4.82
C LEU A 44 -8.85 4.62 -3.49
N HIS A 45 -10.18 4.63 -3.39
CA HIS A 45 -10.94 4.97 -2.19
C HIS A 45 -10.87 3.91 -1.08
N HIS A 46 -10.27 2.75 -1.36
CA HIS A 46 -9.94 1.74 -0.37
C HIS A 46 -8.48 1.78 0.09
N LEU A 47 -7.65 2.60 -0.55
CA LEU A 47 -6.23 2.66 -0.24
C LEU A 47 -6.01 3.56 0.99
N PRO A 48 -5.61 3.01 2.16
CA PRO A 48 -5.51 3.79 3.39
C PRO A 48 -4.35 4.78 3.30
N MET A 49 -4.69 6.06 3.40
CA MET A 49 -3.73 7.17 3.35
C MET A 49 -3.92 8.07 4.55
N ALA A 50 -2.91 8.86 4.85
CA ALA A 50 -2.90 9.76 5.99
C ALA A 50 -2.52 11.19 5.61
N VAL A 51 -3.07 12.14 6.34
CA VAL A 51 -2.60 13.53 6.35
C VAL A 51 -2.14 13.90 7.76
N VAL A 52 -0.89 14.31 7.87
CA VAL A 52 -0.26 14.85 9.06
C VAL A 52 -0.18 16.36 8.88
N ASP A 53 -1.06 17.06 9.59
CA ASP A 53 -1.16 18.50 9.54
C ASP A 53 -0.38 19.15 10.69
N GLN A 54 0.79 19.73 10.38
CA GLN A 54 1.60 20.47 11.36
C GLN A 54 1.39 21.98 11.26
N ASP A 55 0.57 22.44 10.31
CA ASP A 55 0.40 23.85 9.98
C ASP A 55 -0.08 24.69 11.17
N ARG A 56 0.61 25.80 11.42
CA ARG A 56 0.16 26.81 12.37
C ARG A 56 -0.63 27.86 11.62
N SER A 57 -1.93 27.89 11.87
CA SER A 57 -2.81 28.90 11.26
C SER A 57 -2.36 30.30 11.63
N THR A 58 -2.43 31.22 10.67
CA THR A 58 -2.30 32.65 10.93
C THR A 58 -3.65 33.21 11.37
N ARG A 59 -3.71 34.51 11.68
CA ARG A 59 -4.96 35.18 12.04
C ARG A 59 -5.98 35.18 10.89
N THR A 60 -5.52 35.10 9.65
CA THR A 60 -6.33 35.26 8.43
C THR A 60 -6.44 33.99 7.61
N LEU A 61 -5.56 33.00 7.83
CA LEU A 61 -5.48 31.79 7.00
C LEU A 61 -5.21 30.54 7.83
N ALA A 62 -5.96 29.47 7.53
CA ALA A 62 -5.80 28.14 8.12
C ALA A 62 -5.72 27.07 7.04
N TRP A 63 -4.74 27.17 6.15
CA TRP A 63 -4.61 26.36 4.94
C TRP A 63 -4.52 24.86 5.24
N GLY A 64 -3.66 24.44 6.17
CA GLY A 64 -3.48 23.04 6.53
C GLY A 64 -4.78 22.38 7.01
N ARG A 65 -5.56 23.10 7.84
CA ARG A 65 -6.89 22.65 8.30
C ARG A 65 -7.89 22.54 7.16
N THR A 66 -7.82 23.42 6.15
CA THR A 66 -8.71 23.39 4.99
C THR A 66 -8.37 22.21 4.07
N VAL A 67 -7.08 22.03 3.75
CA VAL A 67 -6.58 20.90 2.96
C VAL A 67 -6.92 19.58 3.65
N SER A 68 -6.58 19.45 4.93
CA SER A 68 -6.84 18.22 5.69
C SER A 68 -8.33 17.87 5.70
N ARG A 69 -9.22 18.85 5.89
CA ARG A 69 -10.68 18.63 5.81
C ARG A 69 -11.15 18.24 4.40
N LYS A 70 -10.60 18.85 3.35
CA LYS A 70 -10.97 18.55 1.96
C LYS A 70 -10.54 17.12 1.58
N LEU A 71 -9.31 16.73 1.93
CA LEU A 71 -8.80 15.38 1.68
C LEU A 71 -9.58 14.31 2.43
N VAL A 72 -9.90 14.53 3.72
CA VAL A 72 -10.67 13.57 4.52
C VAL A 72 -12.13 13.45 4.04
N LYS A 73 -12.69 14.51 3.44
CA LYS A 73 -14.06 14.49 2.88
C LYS A 73 -14.13 13.92 1.46
N ASP A 74 -13.02 13.89 0.72
CA ASP A 74 -12.98 13.38 -0.64
C ASP A 74 -13.20 11.86 -0.63
N LYS A 75 -14.31 11.40 -1.20
CA LYS A 75 -14.64 9.96 -1.24
C LYS A 75 -13.82 9.20 -2.27
N SER A 76 -13.07 9.87 -3.14
CA SER A 76 -12.23 9.20 -4.16
C SER A 76 -10.89 8.72 -3.61
N LEU A 77 -10.49 9.19 -2.42
CA LEU A 77 -9.22 8.87 -1.76
C LEU A 77 -9.44 8.70 -0.26
N GLN A 78 -8.90 7.62 0.34
CA GLN A 78 -9.16 7.30 1.75
C GLN A 78 -8.19 8.00 2.73
N PHE A 79 -8.26 9.34 2.84
CA PHE A 79 -7.40 10.08 3.77
C PHE A 79 -7.95 10.10 5.20
N HIS A 80 -7.08 9.79 6.16
CA HIS A 80 -7.34 9.92 7.59
C HIS A 80 -6.39 10.96 8.21
N ARG A 81 -6.93 11.84 9.07
CA ARG A 81 -6.09 12.75 9.85
C ARG A 81 -5.51 12.01 11.05
N MET A 82 -4.21 12.14 11.27
CA MET A 82 -3.53 11.46 12.38
C MET A 82 -2.25 12.18 12.83
N THR A 83 -1.69 11.73 13.95
CA THR A 83 -0.44 12.26 14.49
C THR A 83 0.76 11.76 13.68
N ALA A 84 1.84 12.56 13.64
CA ALA A 84 3.07 12.18 12.93
C ALA A 84 3.64 10.83 13.40
N ALA A 85 3.59 10.57 14.72
CA ALA A 85 4.07 9.33 15.31
C ALA A 85 3.24 8.10 14.89
N LYS A 86 1.91 8.22 14.89
CA LYS A 86 1.02 7.14 14.44
C LYS A 86 1.17 6.89 12.94
N ALA A 87 1.18 7.95 12.13
CA ALA A 87 1.34 7.86 10.68
C ALA A 87 2.65 7.18 10.29
N ARG A 88 3.76 7.54 10.95
CA ARG A 88 5.07 6.92 10.68
C ARG A 88 5.06 5.43 11.04
N ARG A 89 4.44 5.05 12.15
CA ARG A 89 4.34 3.65 12.58
C ARG A 89 3.49 2.84 11.60
N GLU A 90 2.28 3.31 11.29
CA GLU A 90 1.37 2.61 10.39
C GLU A 90 1.89 2.54 8.95
N LEU A 91 2.60 3.57 8.47
CA LEU A 91 3.27 3.52 7.17
C LEU A 91 4.39 2.48 7.16
N LYS A 92 5.23 2.42 8.22
CA LYS A 92 6.30 1.43 8.32
C LYS A 92 5.76 0.00 8.42
N ASP A 93 4.68 -0.19 9.18
CA ASP A 93 4.00 -1.48 9.35
C ASP A 93 3.20 -1.91 8.10
N GLY A 94 3.17 -1.09 7.04
CA GLY A 94 2.44 -1.38 5.80
C GLY A 94 0.92 -1.22 5.90
N ARG A 95 0.41 -0.61 6.97
CA ARG A 95 -1.02 -0.30 7.18
C ARG A 95 -1.48 0.97 6.45
N LEU A 96 -0.53 1.85 6.14
CA LEU A 96 -0.75 3.01 5.28
C LEU A 96 0.13 2.87 4.04
N PHE A 97 -0.36 3.37 2.91
CA PHE A 97 0.42 3.43 1.67
C PHE A 97 1.12 4.77 1.49
N LEU A 98 0.50 5.83 1.99
CA LEU A 98 0.98 7.20 1.82
C LEU A 98 0.63 8.08 3.02
N VAL A 99 1.59 8.92 3.41
CA VAL A 99 1.39 9.95 4.43
C VAL A 99 1.77 11.32 3.84
N LEU A 100 0.78 12.18 3.62
CA LEU A 100 0.99 13.57 3.26
C LEU A 100 1.34 14.38 4.52
N LYS A 101 2.44 15.14 4.49
CA LYS A 101 2.90 16.00 5.59
C LYS A 101 2.81 17.46 5.19
N ILE A 102 1.93 18.18 5.87
CA ILE A 102 1.79 19.62 5.72
C ILE A 102 2.76 20.30 6.70
N PRO A 103 3.68 21.16 6.23
CA PRO A 103 4.68 21.77 7.10
C PRO A 103 4.07 22.85 8.01
N ALA A 104 4.75 23.14 9.13
CA ALA A 104 4.25 24.05 10.15
C ALA A 104 4.08 25.52 9.71
N ASN A 105 4.77 25.93 8.66
CA ASN A 105 4.75 27.29 8.11
C ASN A 105 3.88 27.42 6.85
N ALA A 106 3.00 26.46 6.57
CA ALA A 106 2.23 26.45 5.32
C ALA A 106 1.31 27.67 5.19
N SER A 107 0.47 27.93 6.20
CA SER A 107 -0.40 29.12 6.22
C SER A 107 0.39 30.42 6.18
N GLN A 108 1.53 30.48 6.88
CA GLN A 108 2.40 31.66 6.85
C GLN A 108 3.00 31.90 5.45
N THR A 109 3.50 30.86 4.80
CA THR A 109 4.09 30.95 3.45
C THR A 109 3.05 31.44 2.45
N LEU A 110 1.85 30.87 2.49
CA LEU A 110 0.77 31.21 1.56
C LEU A 110 0.14 32.59 1.84
N SER A 111 0.14 33.07 3.08
CA SER A 111 -0.36 34.43 3.37
C SER A 111 0.54 35.55 2.83
N HIS A 112 1.80 35.22 2.47
CA HIS A 112 2.78 36.16 1.92
C HIS A 112 3.07 35.92 0.45
N LEU A 113 2.29 35.08 -0.24
CA LEU A 113 2.65 34.62 -1.57
C LEU A 113 2.58 35.76 -2.63
N ALA A 114 1.64 36.71 -2.50
CA ALA A 114 1.59 37.95 -3.28
C ALA A 114 2.77 38.91 -3.04
N THR A 115 3.27 39.00 -1.80
CA THR A 115 4.35 39.94 -1.43
C THR A 115 5.74 39.32 -1.56
N THR A 116 5.84 38.00 -1.42
CA THR A 116 7.08 37.23 -1.40
C THR A 116 6.83 35.86 -2.03
N PRO A 117 6.88 35.77 -3.37
CA PRO A 117 6.50 34.56 -4.09
C PRO A 117 7.47 33.40 -3.79
N LYS A 118 7.06 32.48 -2.92
CA LYS A 118 7.84 31.30 -2.55
C LYS A 118 6.96 30.06 -2.60
N GLN A 119 7.40 29.06 -3.37
CA GLN A 119 6.71 27.77 -3.41
C GLN A 119 6.69 27.11 -2.03
N LEU A 120 5.50 26.68 -1.63
CA LEU A 120 5.31 25.85 -0.45
C LEU A 120 5.75 24.42 -0.75
N LYS A 121 6.76 23.94 -0.03
CA LYS A 121 7.20 22.55 -0.12
C LYS A 121 6.34 21.68 0.79
N VAL A 122 5.58 20.76 0.20
CA VAL A 122 4.80 19.75 0.94
C VAL A 122 5.46 18.41 0.69
N THR A 123 5.67 17.62 1.75
CA THR A 123 6.30 16.31 1.62
C THR A 123 5.26 15.22 1.72
N TYR A 124 5.50 14.10 1.06
CA TYR A 124 4.75 12.89 1.28
C TYR A 124 5.69 11.71 1.42
N ASP A 125 5.30 10.80 2.31
CA ASP A 125 6.04 9.59 2.59
C ASP A 125 5.31 8.38 1.97
N THR A 126 6.04 7.46 1.35
CA THR A 126 5.49 6.18 0.86
C THR A 126 6.24 4.97 1.43
N ASN A 127 5.65 3.77 1.27
CA ASN A 127 6.28 2.50 1.60
C ASN A 127 6.35 1.59 0.37
N ALA A 128 7.47 1.67 -0.36
CA ALA A 128 7.69 0.86 -1.55
C ALA A 128 8.00 -0.63 -1.23
N GLY A 129 8.36 -0.95 0.02
CA GLY A 129 8.55 -2.31 0.49
C GLY A 129 7.26 -3.13 0.62
N GLN A 130 6.11 -2.46 0.80
CA GLN A 130 4.82 -3.14 0.89
C GLN A 130 4.28 -3.51 -0.50
N SER A 131 4.34 -2.58 -1.45
CA SER A 131 3.97 -2.82 -2.84
C SER A 131 4.63 -1.78 -3.76
N THR A 132 5.47 -2.23 -4.67
CA THR A 132 6.06 -1.38 -5.73
C THR A 132 5.02 -0.88 -6.73
N VAL A 133 3.92 -1.62 -6.89
CA VAL A 133 2.80 -1.19 -7.73
C VAL A 133 2.03 -0.07 -7.05
N ALA A 134 1.79 -0.15 -5.73
CA ALA A 134 1.17 0.94 -4.98
C ALA A 134 1.99 2.23 -5.01
N SER A 135 3.32 2.13 -4.86
CA SER A 135 4.17 3.33 -4.93
C SER A 135 4.12 3.99 -6.31
N LYS A 136 4.00 3.20 -7.39
CA LYS A 136 3.81 3.72 -8.75
C LYS A 136 2.39 4.26 -9.00
N MET A 137 1.35 3.65 -8.45
CA MET A 137 -0.02 4.19 -8.42
C MET A 137 -0.10 5.54 -7.70
N GLY A 138 0.87 5.80 -6.82
CA GLY A 138 1.17 7.11 -6.28
C GLY A 138 1.11 8.21 -7.33
N ALA A 139 1.53 8.01 -8.59
CA ALA A 139 1.48 9.06 -9.62
C ALA A 139 0.07 9.64 -9.85
N THR A 140 -0.97 8.79 -9.95
CA THR A 140 -2.37 9.24 -10.12
C THR A 140 -2.87 9.93 -8.86
N VAL A 141 -2.55 9.38 -7.68
CA VAL A 141 -2.86 10.02 -6.39
C VAL A 141 -2.13 11.36 -6.27
N MET A 142 -0.88 11.44 -6.73
CA MET A 142 -0.03 12.63 -6.64
C MET A 142 -0.53 13.71 -7.57
N GLN A 143 -0.99 13.36 -8.77
CA GLN A 143 -1.64 14.30 -9.66
C GLN A 143 -2.88 14.89 -8.99
N LYS A 144 -3.76 14.06 -8.41
CA LYS A 144 -4.95 14.53 -7.67
C LYS A 144 -4.58 15.39 -6.47
N LEU A 145 -3.57 15.01 -5.68
CA LEU A 145 -3.07 15.80 -4.55
C LEU A 145 -2.50 17.13 -5.04
N GLN A 146 -1.63 17.12 -6.04
CA GLN A 146 -1.03 18.32 -6.64
C GLN A 146 -2.11 19.30 -7.11
N THR A 147 -3.14 18.81 -7.80
CA THR A 147 -4.31 19.61 -8.21
C THR A 147 -5.04 20.17 -6.99
N THR A 148 -5.31 19.35 -5.97
CA THR A 148 -6.04 19.77 -4.76
C THR A 148 -5.27 20.80 -3.95
N LEU A 149 -3.97 20.59 -3.76
CA LEU A 149 -3.09 21.49 -3.02
C LEU A 149 -2.92 22.83 -3.76
N ASN A 150 -2.71 22.80 -5.08
CA ASN A 150 -2.64 24.03 -5.88
C ASN A 150 -3.96 24.79 -5.86
N GLN A 151 -5.11 24.13 -6.06
CA GLN A 151 -6.43 24.78 -6.00
C GLN A 151 -6.68 25.45 -4.65
N THR A 152 -6.37 24.77 -3.55
CA THR A 152 -6.58 25.32 -2.20
C THR A 152 -5.58 26.42 -1.85
N ALA A 153 -4.35 26.35 -2.35
CA ALA A 153 -3.36 27.40 -2.20
C ALA A 153 -3.73 28.66 -3.00
N VAL A 154 -4.21 28.52 -4.24
CA VAL A 154 -4.73 29.63 -5.04
C VAL A 154 -5.96 30.27 -4.39
N GLN A 155 -6.86 29.47 -3.80
CA GLN A 155 -7.99 30.00 -3.02
C GLN A 155 -7.54 30.76 -1.77
N ALA A 156 -6.52 30.26 -1.07
CA ALA A 156 -5.95 30.92 0.10
C ALA A 156 -5.30 32.26 -0.26
N GLU A 157 -4.58 32.32 -1.38
CA GLU A 157 -4.06 33.56 -1.96
C GLU A 157 -5.20 34.55 -2.23
N LEU A 158 -6.22 34.14 -2.98
CA LEU A 158 -7.33 35.00 -3.34
C LEU A 158 -8.02 35.57 -2.09
N GLN A 159 -8.19 34.74 -1.06
CA GLN A 159 -8.73 35.18 0.22
C GLN A 159 -7.80 36.18 0.93
N ALA A 160 -6.49 35.97 0.90
CA ALA A 160 -5.51 36.90 1.47
C ALA A 160 -5.53 38.25 0.72
N SER A 161 -5.55 38.23 -0.62
CA SER A 161 -5.63 39.44 -1.45
C SER A 161 -6.96 40.19 -1.24
N GLN A 162 -8.09 39.49 -1.15
CA GLN A 162 -9.38 40.09 -0.83
C GLN A 162 -9.38 40.75 0.55
N ASN A 163 -8.81 40.09 1.57
CA ASN A 163 -8.69 40.65 2.92
C ASN A 163 -7.79 41.89 2.95
N ALA A 164 -6.69 41.89 2.19
CA ALA A 164 -5.83 43.05 2.02
C ALA A 164 -6.60 44.21 1.38
N ALA A 165 -7.32 43.96 0.28
CA ALA A 165 -8.15 44.96 -0.39
C ALA A 165 -9.25 45.52 0.52
N LEU A 166 -9.93 44.68 1.31
CA LEU A 166 -10.91 45.12 2.32
C LEU A 166 -10.28 45.99 3.40
N THR A 167 -9.05 45.68 3.81
CA THR A 167 -8.31 46.49 4.80
C THR A 167 -7.94 47.85 4.24
N VAL A 168 -7.47 47.91 2.99
CA VAL A 168 -7.23 49.17 2.26
C VAL A 168 -8.52 49.96 2.12
N GLY A 169 -9.62 49.32 1.69
CA GLY A 169 -10.93 49.95 1.57
C GLY A 169 -11.41 50.57 2.90
N LYS A 170 -11.30 49.83 4.02
CA LYS A 170 -11.63 50.35 5.35
C LYS A 170 -10.76 51.55 5.74
N ARG A 171 -9.46 51.52 5.45
CA ARG A 171 -8.57 52.65 5.69
C ARG A 171 -8.97 53.87 4.86
N LEU A 172 -9.28 53.69 3.58
CA LEU A 172 -9.76 54.77 2.70
C LEU A 172 -11.08 55.35 3.21
N THR A 173 -12.03 54.53 3.67
CA THR A 173 -13.29 55.02 4.26
C THR A 173 -13.05 55.81 5.56
N LEU A 174 -12.11 55.38 6.41
CA LEU A 174 -11.74 56.14 7.61
C LEU A 174 -11.09 57.48 7.25
N THR A 175 -10.18 57.49 6.27
CA THR A 175 -9.57 58.71 5.74
C THR A 175 -10.62 59.65 5.17
N ALA A 176 -11.61 59.15 4.41
CA ALA A 176 -12.71 59.94 3.88
C ALA A 176 -13.59 60.54 4.99
N LYS A 177 -13.89 59.78 6.05
CA LYS A 177 -14.63 60.30 7.21
C LYS A 177 -13.86 61.38 7.98
N GLN A 178 -12.54 61.21 8.13
CA GLN A 178 -11.69 62.24 8.74
C GLN A 178 -11.69 63.52 7.90
N LEU A 179 -11.68 63.39 6.58
CA LEU A 179 -11.77 64.53 5.66
C LEU A 179 -13.13 65.23 5.76
N ASP A 180 -14.25 64.48 5.81
CA ASP A 180 -15.59 65.04 5.98
C ASP A 180 -15.74 65.77 7.33
N GLN A 181 -15.23 65.19 8.42
CA GLN A 181 -15.19 65.85 9.73
C GLN A 181 -14.39 67.15 9.72
N LEU A 182 -13.24 67.19 9.02
CA LEU A 182 -12.44 68.41 8.85
C LEU A 182 -13.16 69.47 8.00
N SER A 183 -13.89 69.05 6.97
CA SER A 183 -14.72 69.93 6.15
C SER A 183 -15.86 70.56 6.96
N GLN A 184 -16.52 69.77 7.81
CA GLN A 184 -17.65 70.22 8.66
C GLN A 184 -17.20 71.07 9.85
N ALA A 185 -15.98 70.90 10.34
CA ALA A 185 -15.42 71.71 11.43
C ALA A 185 -15.12 73.17 11.05
N GLY A 186 -15.32 73.56 9.78
CA GLY A 186 -15.07 74.92 9.29
C GLY A 186 -13.57 75.16 9.06
N VAL A 187 -13.15 75.10 7.79
CA VAL A 187 -11.77 75.35 7.37
C VAL A 187 -11.30 76.80 7.65
N ALA A 188 -12.23 77.69 8.01
CA ALA A 188 -12.00 79.12 8.20
C ALA A 188 -11.31 79.52 9.53
N GLY A 189 -10.89 78.57 10.37
CA GLY A 189 -10.22 78.89 11.65
C GLY A 189 -9.11 77.91 12.09
N LEU A 190 -8.81 76.88 11.30
CA LEU A 190 -7.78 75.90 11.64
C LEU A 190 -6.39 76.43 11.22
N PRO A 191 -5.37 76.35 12.09
CA PRO A 191 -4.02 76.75 11.71
C PRO A 191 -3.54 75.91 10.51
N ALA A 192 -2.88 76.56 9.55
CA ALA A 192 -2.42 75.95 8.29
C ALA A 192 -1.60 74.66 8.50
N THR A 193 -0.93 74.53 9.66
CA THR A 193 -0.18 73.35 10.08
C THR A 193 -1.07 72.11 10.29
N GLN A 194 -2.30 72.26 10.79
CA GLN A 194 -3.23 71.14 10.97
C GLN A 194 -3.83 70.67 9.64
N VAL A 195 -4.12 71.60 8.72
CA VAL A 195 -4.57 71.30 7.35
C VAL A 195 -3.47 70.59 6.55
N ALA A 196 -2.22 71.03 6.68
CA ALA A 196 -1.07 70.38 6.06
C ALA A 196 -0.83 68.97 6.62
N ALA A 197 -0.93 68.77 7.94
CA ALA A 197 -0.77 67.46 8.56
C ALA A 197 -1.89 66.47 8.18
N ALA A 198 -3.14 66.94 8.06
CA ALA A 198 -4.25 66.13 7.58
C ALA A 198 -4.06 65.71 6.13
N THR A 199 -3.68 66.65 5.25
CA THR A 199 -3.38 66.39 3.84
C THR A 199 -2.22 65.40 3.69
N GLN A 200 -1.16 65.53 4.49
CA GLN A 200 -0.06 64.56 4.49
C GLN A 200 -0.49 63.15 4.92
N LYS A 201 -1.34 63.02 5.95
CA LYS A 201 -1.89 61.70 6.34
C LYS A 201 -2.75 61.08 5.25
N ILE A 202 -3.52 61.89 4.53
CA ILE A 202 -4.35 61.44 3.40
C ILE A 202 -3.48 60.97 2.24
N VAL A 203 -2.49 61.77 1.83
CA VAL A 203 -1.54 61.42 0.77
C VAL A 203 -0.78 60.15 1.16
N ALA A 204 -0.25 60.06 2.38
CA ALA A 204 0.43 58.85 2.86
C ALA A 204 -0.49 57.62 2.84
N GLY A 205 -1.76 57.76 3.23
CA GLY A 205 -2.74 56.68 3.18
C GLY A 205 -3.11 56.23 1.76
N LEU A 206 -3.26 57.18 0.83
CA LEU A 206 -3.53 56.91 -0.59
C LEU A 206 -2.33 56.30 -1.30
N THR A 207 -1.13 56.83 -1.06
CA THR A 207 0.12 56.29 -1.63
C THR A 207 0.38 54.88 -1.12
N GLN A 208 0.27 54.65 0.20
CA GLN A 208 0.46 53.32 0.77
C GLN A 208 -0.61 52.32 0.29
N GLY A 209 -1.87 52.74 0.15
CA GLY A 209 -2.94 51.91 -0.41
C GLY A 209 -2.73 51.59 -1.90
N GLY A 210 -2.25 52.55 -2.68
CA GLY A 210 -1.93 52.40 -4.10
C GLY A 210 -0.74 51.45 -4.33
N GLU A 211 0.31 51.56 -3.52
CA GLU A 211 1.45 50.64 -3.55
C GLU A 211 1.04 49.20 -3.23
N GLN A 212 0.24 48.99 -2.17
CA GLN A 212 -0.26 47.67 -1.79
C GLN A 212 -1.17 47.04 -2.86
N LEU A 213 -1.97 47.84 -3.59
CA LEU A 213 -2.77 47.35 -4.72
C LEU A 213 -1.90 47.01 -5.94
N SER A 214 -0.83 47.76 -6.17
CA SER A 214 0.06 47.59 -7.31
C SER A 214 0.91 46.31 -7.21
N GLU A 215 1.25 45.88 -5.99
CA GLU A 215 1.97 44.63 -5.75
C GLU A 215 1.14 43.40 -6.13
N VAL A 216 -0.19 43.44 -6.02
CA VAL A 216 -1.09 42.34 -6.40
C VAL A 216 -1.09 42.06 -7.92
N ARG A 217 -0.50 42.94 -8.75
CA ARG A 217 -0.69 42.95 -10.21
C ARG A 217 0.56 42.58 -11.04
N ARG A 218 1.68 42.18 -10.44
CA ARG A 218 2.93 41.90 -11.19
C ARG A 218 2.92 40.55 -11.93
N THR A 219 3.16 40.60 -13.23
CA THR A 219 3.08 39.46 -14.18
C THR A 219 4.10 38.33 -13.92
N ASP A 220 5.29 38.61 -13.39
CA ASP A 220 6.29 37.59 -13.06
C ASP A 220 5.89 36.73 -11.84
N GLN A 221 5.05 37.27 -10.95
CA GLN A 221 4.49 36.53 -9.82
C GLN A 221 3.43 35.50 -10.27
N LEU A 222 2.82 35.67 -11.46
CA LEU A 222 1.80 34.76 -12.00
C LEU A 222 2.31 33.32 -12.21
N LYS A 223 3.60 33.13 -12.52
CA LYS A 223 4.19 31.78 -12.65
C LYS A 223 4.25 31.03 -11.32
N HIS A 224 4.53 31.73 -10.22
CA HIS A 224 4.52 31.14 -8.87
C HIS A 224 3.11 30.99 -8.31
N LEU A 225 2.15 31.76 -8.82
CA LEU A 225 0.72 31.62 -8.53
C LEU A 225 0.08 30.41 -9.23
N ALA A 226 0.58 29.99 -10.39
CA ALA A 226 0.03 28.84 -11.13
C ALA A 226 0.33 27.48 -10.46
N MET A 227 1.51 27.34 -9.82
CA MET A 227 1.92 26.14 -9.08
C MET A 227 2.58 26.51 -7.75
N PRO A 228 1.78 27.00 -6.77
CA PRO A 228 2.29 27.50 -5.50
C PRO A 228 2.78 26.39 -4.57
N VAL A 229 2.39 25.13 -4.82
CA VAL A 229 2.79 23.97 -4.01
C VAL A 229 3.70 23.06 -4.82
N LYS A 230 4.84 22.70 -4.25
CA LYS A 230 5.73 21.65 -4.76
C LYS A 230 5.62 20.43 -3.86
N LEU A 231 5.12 19.31 -4.38
CA LEU A 231 5.21 18.03 -3.68
C LEU A 231 6.62 17.42 -3.83
N THR A 232 7.15 16.92 -2.71
CA THR A 232 8.41 16.16 -2.67
C THR A 232 8.17 14.79 -2.04
N GLN A 233 8.64 13.74 -2.69
CA GLN A 233 8.57 12.38 -2.20
C GLN A 233 9.72 12.05 -1.26
N HIS A 234 9.42 11.34 -0.17
CA HIS A 234 10.40 10.59 0.59
C HIS A 234 9.92 9.14 0.77
N ASP A 235 10.78 8.16 0.53
CA ASP A 235 10.42 6.77 0.79
C ASP A 235 10.89 6.39 2.19
N VAL A 236 9.95 6.03 3.06
CA VAL A 236 10.28 5.59 4.44
C VAL A 236 10.89 4.20 4.42
N VAL A 237 10.52 3.41 3.42
CA VAL A 237 11.13 2.14 3.07
C VAL A 237 11.44 2.18 1.58
N THR A 238 12.72 2.20 1.25
CA THR A 238 13.21 2.11 -0.14
C THR A 238 13.40 0.66 -0.52
N VAL A 239 13.08 0.34 -1.77
CA VAL A 239 13.47 -0.93 -2.40
C VAL A 239 14.32 -0.61 -3.62
N ALA A 240 15.43 -1.32 -3.77
CA ALA A 240 16.42 -1.03 -4.80
C ALA A 240 15.86 -1.12 -6.23
N ASN A 241 14.93 -2.05 -6.46
CA ASN A 241 14.29 -2.26 -7.74
C ASN A 241 12.97 -3.04 -7.56
N ASN A 242 12.23 -3.19 -8.68
CA ASN A 242 10.96 -3.94 -8.68
C ASN A 242 11.12 -5.41 -8.29
N GLY A 243 12.27 -6.03 -8.62
CA GLY A 243 12.57 -7.42 -8.25
C GLY A 243 12.60 -7.61 -6.73
N THR A 244 13.26 -6.72 -6.00
CA THR A 244 13.27 -6.74 -4.53
C THR A 244 11.86 -6.63 -3.95
N GLY A 245 11.03 -5.72 -4.46
CA GLY A 245 9.66 -5.54 -3.98
C GLY A 245 8.73 -6.73 -4.28
N MET A 246 9.00 -7.46 -5.36
CA MET A 246 8.22 -8.65 -5.75
C MET A 246 8.81 -9.97 -5.21
N ALA A 247 9.99 -9.95 -4.59
CA ALA A 247 10.64 -11.17 -4.09
C ALA A 247 9.78 -11.97 -3.09
N PRO A 248 9.11 -11.36 -2.10
CA PRO A 248 8.21 -12.10 -1.19
C PRO A 248 7.16 -12.94 -1.93
N TYR A 249 6.60 -12.39 -3.01
CA TYR A 249 5.57 -13.04 -3.82
C TYR A 249 6.12 -14.25 -4.58
N PHE A 250 7.22 -14.08 -5.32
CA PHE A 250 7.81 -15.16 -6.11
C PHE A 250 8.46 -16.25 -5.25
N MET A 251 9.03 -15.89 -4.10
CA MET A 251 9.52 -16.88 -3.12
C MET A 251 8.38 -17.72 -2.57
N ALA A 252 7.26 -17.13 -2.16
CA ALA A 252 6.12 -17.88 -1.65
C ALA A 252 5.51 -18.81 -2.73
N ILE A 253 5.35 -18.34 -3.97
CA ILE A 253 4.83 -19.15 -5.07
C ILE A 253 5.75 -20.34 -5.36
N SER A 254 7.06 -20.11 -5.49
CA SER A 254 7.99 -21.18 -5.86
C SER A 254 8.05 -22.29 -4.81
N LEU A 255 8.02 -21.94 -3.52
CA LEU A 255 7.95 -22.92 -2.42
C LEU A 255 6.65 -23.74 -2.47
N PHE A 256 5.50 -23.09 -2.70
CA PHE A 256 4.21 -23.79 -2.78
C PHE A 256 4.16 -24.74 -3.98
N VAL A 257 4.63 -24.29 -5.15
CA VAL A 257 4.73 -25.10 -6.36
C VAL A 257 5.66 -26.29 -6.16
N GLY A 258 6.80 -26.10 -5.48
CA GLY A 258 7.71 -27.19 -5.12
C GLY A 258 7.03 -28.26 -4.26
N CYS A 259 6.22 -27.85 -3.28
CA CYS A 259 5.47 -28.77 -2.42
C CYS A 259 4.44 -29.59 -3.22
N ILE A 260 3.70 -28.97 -4.13
CA ILE A 260 2.75 -29.66 -5.01
C ILE A 260 3.48 -30.67 -5.89
N THR A 261 4.54 -30.24 -6.58
CA THR A 261 5.31 -31.07 -7.50
C THR A 261 5.87 -32.31 -6.80
N LEU A 262 6.48 -32.14 -5.62
CA LEU A 262 7.00 -33.28 -4.85
C LEU A 262 5.89 -34.28 -4.48
N ASN A 263 4.72 -33.81 -4.07
CA ASN A 263 3.58 -34.66 -3.68
C ASN A 263 2.85 -35.32 -4.87
N ILE A 264 3.05 -34.82 -6.10
CA ILE A 264 2.57 -35.46 -7.33
C ILE A 264 3.55 -36.56 -7.76
N ILE A 265 4.86 -36.26 -7.76
CA ILE A 265 5.91 -37.17 -8.21
C ILE A 265 6.08 -38.33 -7.21
N TYR A 266 6.15 -38.01 -5.91
CA TYR A 266 6.40 -38.98 -4.87
C TYR A 266 5.12 -39.28 -4.08
N ASP A 267 4.59 -40.50 -4.22
CA ASP A 267 3.38 -40.89 -3.52
C ASP A 267 3.67 -41.13 -2.03
N ALA A 268 3.21 -40.18 -1.21
CA ALA A 268 3.36 -40.21 0.24
C ALA A 268 2.59 -41.37 0.91
N ARG A 269 1.67 -42.03 0.18
CA ARG A 269 0.87 -43.15 0.70
C ARG A 269 1.61 -44.49 0.64
N LYS A 270 2.53 -44.67 -0.31
CA LYS A 270 3.28 -45.93 -0.44
C LYS A 270 4.38 -46.01 0.62
N ARG A 271 4.42 -47.08 1.40
CA ARG A 271 5.54 -47.39 2.31
C ARG A 271 6.59 -48.20 1.55
N HIS A 272 7.83 -48.14 2.01
CA HIS A 272 8.96 -48.87 1.40
C HIS A 272 9.74 -49.65 2.47
N GLY A 273 9.02 -50.17 3.47
CA GLY A 273 9.59 -50.89 4.60
C GLY A 273 8.51 -51.30 5.61
N GLU A 274 8.89 -52.22 6.50
CA GLU A 274 8.06 -52.62 7.63
C GLU A 274 8.36 -51.74 8.84
N TYR A 275 7.32 -51.29 9.54
CA TYR A 275 7.46 -50.40 10.69
C TYR A 275 6.70 -50.94 11.90
N ARG A 276 7.32 -50.81 13.07
CA ARG A 276 6.73 -51.27 14.35
C ARG A 276 5.41 -50.58 14.69
N ASN A 277 5.25 -49.31 14.31
CA ASN A 277 4.02 -48.55 14.53
C ASN A 277 3.85 -47.46 13.48
N PHE A 278 2.63 -46.94 13.39
CA PHE A 278 2.25 -45.91 12.42
C PHE A 278 3.06 -44.61 12.57
N ALA A 279 3.48 -44.27 13.79
CA ALA A 279 4.21 -43.04 14.08
C ALA A 279 5.65 -43.09 13.52
N LEU A 280 6.32 -44.24 13.60
CA LEU A 280 7.63 -44.44 12.99
C LEU A 280 7.54 -44.48 11.46
N ALA A 281 6.50 -45.13 10.91
CA ALA A 281 6.23 -45.09 9.47
C ALA A 281 5.99 -43.66 8.97
N TRP A 282 5.24 -42.87 9.74
CA TRP A 282 5.00 -41.47 9.45
C TRP A 282 6.28 -40.64 9.54
N LEU A 283 7.07 -40.81 10.59
CA LEU A 283 8.29 -40.04 10.81
C LEU A 283 9.34 -40.34 9.74
N ASP A 284 9.51 -41.59 9.36
CA ASP A 284 10.43 -41.98 8.29
C ASP A 284 10.01 -41.35 6.96
N LYS A 285 8.73 -41.50 6.59
CA LYS A 285 8.19 -40.96 5.34
C LYS A 285 8.22 -39.43 5.30
N MET A 286 7.71 -38.77 6.34
CA MET A 286 7.66 -37.31 6.41
C MET A 286 9.05 -36.72 6.60
N GLY A 287 9.91 -37.33 7.41
CA GLY A 287 11.30 -36.90 7.62
C GLY A 287 12.11 -36.91 6.33
N PHE A 288 12.00 -37.99 5.54
CA PHE A 288 12.59 -38.07 4.20
C PHE A 288 12.13 -36.91 3.30
N LEU A 289 10.82 -36.65 3.25
CA LEU A 289 10.27 -35.59 2.41
C LEU A 289 10.55 -34.18 2.90
N TRP A 290 10.61 -33.97 4.22
CA TRP A 290 11.04 -32.72 4.84
C TRP A 290 12.47 -32.37 4.42
N GLY A 291 13.36 -33.35 4.31
CA GLY A 291 14.71 -33.16 3.79
C GLY A 291 14.72 -32.53 2.40
N PHE A 292 13.88 -33.01 1.48
CA PHE A 292 13.79 -32.47 0.12
C PHE A 292 13.20 -31.06 0.07
N VAL A 293 12.15 -30.77 0.83
CA VAL A 293 11.56 -29.43 0.80
C VAL A 293 12.43 -28.40 1.50
N VAL A 294 13.12 -28.77 2.58
CA VAL A 294 14.14 -27.91 3.23
C VAL A 294 15.27 -27.64 2.25
N LEU A 295 15.78 -28.66 1.57
CA LEU A 295 16.81 -28.49 0.54
C LEU A 295 16.33 -27.57 -0.59
N ALA A 296 15.09 -27.74 -1.08
CA ALA A 296 14.52 -26.89 -2.11
C ALA A 296 14.41 -25.43 -1.66
N ALA A 297 13.98 -25.18 -0.42
CA ALA A 297 13.92 -23.84 0.15
C ALA A 297 15.32 -23.22 0.32
N SER A 298 16.32 -24.01 0.70
CA SER A 298 17.71 -23.57 0.78
C SER A 298 18.28 -23.23 -0.59
N CYS A 299 18.05 -24.06 -1.61
CA CYS A 299 18.44 -23.78 -2.99
C CYS A 299 17.78 -22.51 -3.52
N MET A 300 16.48 -22.33 -3.27
CA MET A 300 15.75 -21.10 -3.62
C MET A 300 16.38 -19.88 -2.93
N TRP A 301 16.64 -19.97 -1.62
CA TRP A 301 17.26 -18.88 -0.85
C TRP A 301 18.63 -18.50 -1.39
N LEU A 302 19.51 -19.48 -1.62
CA LEU A 302 20.84 -19.25 -2.18
C LEU A 302 20.76 -18.63 -3.59
N GLY A 303 19.87 -19.13 -4.45
CA GLY A 303 19.65 -18.60 -5.79
C GLY A 303 19.19 -17.14 -5.76
N VAL A 304 18.19 -16.83 -4.94
CA VAL A 304 17.69 -15.45 -4.81
C VAL A 304 18.74 -14.53 -4.18
N ARG A 305 19.51 -15.00 -3.19
CA ARG A 305 20.54 -14.21 -2.50
C ARG A 305 21.78 -13.92 -3.34
N TYR A 306 22.28 -14.92 -4.07
CA TYR A 306 23.59 -14.88 -4.72
C TYR A 306 23.54 -14.81 -6.25
N ILE A 307 22.52 -15.40 -6.90
CA ILE A 307 22.38 -15.34 -8.36
C ILE A 307 21.58 -14.10 -8.76
N ILE A 308 20.42 -13.88 -8.13
CA ILE A 308 19.58 -12.71 -8.38
C ILE A 308 20.11 -11.46 -7.65
N GLY A 309 20.88 -11.67 -6.58
CA GLY A 309 21.48 -10.58 -5.81
C GLY A 309 20.52 -9.87 -4.87
N LEU A 310 19.44 -10.52 -4.41
CA LEU A 310 18.55 -9.98 -3.40
C LEU A 310 19.33 -9.69 -2.11
N ARG A 311 19.12 -8.52 -1.52
CA ARG A 311 19.74 -8.12 -0.24
C ARG A 311 18.65 -7.81 0.79
N PRO A 312 18.15 -8.82 1.53
CA PRO A 312 17.16 -8.62 2.58
C PRO A 312 17.71 -7.79 3.74
N LEU A 313 16.85 -7.07 4.45
CA LEU A 313 17.20 -6.38 5.69
C LEU A 313 17.70 -7.35 6.75
N GLU A 314 17.01 -8.48 6.91
CA GLU A 314 17.31 -9.53 7.88
C GLU A 314 17.54 -10.87 7.16
N PRO A 315 18.75 -11.14 6.63
CA PRO A 315 19.01 -12.33 5.81
C PRO A 315 18.79 -13.65 6.57
N GLY A 316 19.19 -13.70 7.84
CA GLY A 316 19.03 -14.88 8.68
C GLY A 316 17.55 -15.20 8.93
N GLU A 317 16.77 -14.19 9.33
CA GLU A 317 15.33 -14.35 9.52
C GLU A 317 14.61 -14.71 8.22
N THR A 318 15.01 -14.12 7.08
CA THR A 318 14.43 -14.45 5.78
C THR A 318 14.64 -15.93 5.42
N TYR A 319 15.84 -16.46 5.68
CA TYR A 319 16.14 -17.87 5.44
C TYR A 319 15.33 -18.79 6.36
N LEU A 320 15.38 -18.55 7.67
CA LEU A 320 14.64 -19.37 8.66
C LEU A 320 13.14 -19.34 8.43
N LEU A 321 12.58 -18.17 8.09
CA LEU A 321 11.19 -18.02 7.74
C LEU A 321 10.86 -18.79 6.45
N SER A 322 11.74 -18.79 5.44
CA SER A 322 11.53 -19.57 4.20
C SER A 322 11.47 -21.07 4.49
N LEU A 323 12.27 -21.57 5.44
CA LEU A 323 12.19 -22.96 5.90
C LEU A 323 10.83 -23.25 6.56
N LEU A 324 10.39 -22.37 7.45
CA LEU A 324 9.10 -22.52 8.13
C LEU A 324 7.92 -22.46 7.15
N ILE A 325 7.96 -21.54 6.18
CA ILE A 325 6.97 -21.42 5.11
C ILE A 325 6.89 -22.72 4.32
N VAL A 326 8.02 -23.29 3.90
CA VAL A 326 8.00 -24.52 3.11
C VAL A 326 7.45 -25.70 3.91
N LEU A 327 7.73 -25.78 5.21
CA LEU A 327 7.19 -26.83 6.08
C LEU A 327 5.68 -26.68 6.27
N ALA A 328 5.18 -25.45 6.43
CA ALA A 328 3.75 -25.17 6.52
C ALA A 328 3.01 -25.53 5.21
N PHE A 329 3.54 -25.08 4.06
CA PHE A 329 2.97 -25.38 2.75
C PHE A 329 3.04 -26.87 2.45
N PHE A 330 4.17 -27.52 2.74
CA PHE A 330 4.33 -28.96 2.54
C PHE A 330 3.33 -29.75 3.39
N SER A 331 3.21 -29.45 4.68
CA SER A 331 2.27 -30.13 5.58
C SER A 331 0.82 -30.01 5.08
N LEU A 332 0.41 -28.81 4.67
CA LEU A 332 -0.90 -28.56 4.08
C LEU A 332 -1.12 -29.41 2.82
N VAL A 333 -0.20 -29.31 1.86
CA VAL A 333 -0.33 -29.99 0.56
C VAL A 333 -0.32 -31.51 0.72
N THR A 334 0.58 -32.04 1.56
CA THR A 334 0.68 -33.47 1.84
C THR A 334 -0.55 -33.99 2.57
N CYS A 335 -1.11 -33.23 3.52
CA CYS A 335 -2.37 -33.62 4.18
C CYS A 335 -3.49 -33.83 3.15
N PHE A 336 -3.74 -32.86 2.28
CA PHE A 336 -4.74 -33.01 1.23
C PHE A 336 -4.42 -34.15 0.26
N ARG A 337 -3.14 -34.33 -0.11
CA ARG A 337 -2.70 -35.43 -0.99
C ARG A 337 -2.97 -36.81 -0.38
N LEU A 338 -2.76 -36.98 0.92
CA LEU A 338 -2.99 -38.23 1.63
C LEU A 338 -4.49 -38.55 1.70
N TRP A 339 -5.31 -37.60 2.18
CA TRP A 339 -6.74 -37.82 2.39
C TRP A 339 -7.57 -37.88 1.11
N PHE A 340 -7.19 -37.13 0.06
CA PHE A 340 -7.98 -37.04 -1.17
C PHE A 340 -7.26 -37.60 -2.40
N GLY A 341 -6.11 -38.25 -2.24
CA GLY A 341 -5.35 -38.80 -3.34
C GLY A 341 -4.92 -37.75 -4.37
N LEU A 342 -4.91 -38.10 -5.65
CA LEU A 342 -4.48 -37.20 -6.73
C LEU A 342 -5.41 -35.98 -6.86
N THR A 343 -6.69 -36.14 -6.52
CA THR A 343 -7.65 -35.03 -6.43
C THR A 343 -7.22 -34.00 -5.40
N GLY A 344 -6.63 -34.41 -4.27
CA GLY A 344 -6.08 -33.50 -3.27
C GLY A 344 -4.97 -32.60 -3.80
N ALA A 345 -4.05 -33.15 -4.58
CA ALA A 345 -2.99 -32.35 -5.24
C ALA A 345 -3.58 -31.34 -6.24
N TRP A 346 -4.59 -31.75 -7.02
CA TRP A 346 -5.27 -30.87 -7.95
C TRP A 346 -6.03 -29.74 -7.24
N LEU A 347 -6.68 -30.01 -6.11
CA LEU A 347 -7.31 -28.99 -5.27
C LEU A 347 -6.28 -27.99 -4.73
N MET A 348 -5.10 -28.46 -4.31
CA MET A 348 -4.02 -27.58 -3.88
C MET A 348 -3.43 -26.75 -5.00
N LEU A 349 -3.43 -27.25 -6.24
CA LEU A 349 -3.09 -26.46 -7.41
C LEU A 349 -4.10 -25.33 -7.64
N LEU A 350 -5.40 -25.62 -7.64
CA LEU A 350 -6.43 -24.57 -7.74
C LEU A 350 -6.34 -23.57 -6.59
N PHE A 351 -6.10 -24.04 -5.37
CA PHE A 351 -5.92 -23.19 -4.21
C PHE A 351 -4.69 -22.28 -4.34
N MET A 352 -3.58 -22.79 -4.89
CA MET A 352 -2.41 -21.97 -5.21
C MET A 352 -2.72 -20.90 -6.26
N LEU A 353 -3.41 -21.28 -7.36
CA LEU A 353 -3.79 -20.34 -8.41
C LEU A 353 -4.73 -19.23 -7.91
N PHE A 354 -5.66 -19.57 -7.02
CA PHE A 354 -6.51 -18.58 -6.36
C PHE A 354 -5.68 -17.60 -5.49
N GLN A 355 -4.70 -18.12 -4.75
CA GLN A 355 -3.85 -17.30 -3.86
C GLN A 355 -2.95 -16.30 -4.61
N ILE A 356 -2.58 -16.56 -5.87
CA ILE A 356 -1.83 -15.62 -6.72
C ILE A 356 -2.54 -14.25 -6.79
N GLY A 357 -3.85 -14.23 -7.04
CA GLY A 357 -4.64 -12.99 -7.08
C GLY A 357 -5.05 -12.47 -5.70
N ALA A 358 -5.19 -13.37 -4.72
CA ALA A 358 -5.77 -13.08 -3.42
C ALA A 358 -4.75 -12.68 -2.32
N SER A 359 -3.45 -12.88 -2.53
CA SER A 359 -2.40 -12.63 -1.53
C SER A 359 -1.83 -11.21 -1.56
N GLY A 360 -2.34 -10.34 -2.45
CA GLY A 360 -1.91 -8.95 -2.56
C GLY A 360 -0.47 -8.80 -3.06
N GLY A 361 0.02 -9.76 -3.87
CA GLY A 361 1.40 -9.76 -4.35
C GLY A 361 1.67 -8.82 -5.52
N THR A 362 0.77 -8.77 -6.50
CA THR A 362 0.88 -7.90 -7.67
C THR A 362 0.31 -6.51 -7.40
N TYR A 363 -0.89 -6.45 -6.83
CA TYR A 363 -1.57 -5.22 -6.43
C TYR A 363 -1.88 -5.25 -4.93
N PRO A 364 -1.94 -4.10 -4.27
CA PRO A 364 -2.53 -4.00 -2.93
C PRO A 364 -3.89 -4.67 -2.89
N ILE A 365 -4.12 -5.48 -1.85
CA ILE A 365 -5.37 -6.22 -1.73
C ILE A 365 -6.57 -5.26 -1.63
N GLU A 366 -6.36 -4.09 -1.06
CA GLU A 366 -7.35 -3.03 -0.91
C GLU A 366 -7.99 -2.61 -2.25
N LEU A 367 -7.24 -2.72 -3.35
CA LEU A 367 -7.67 -2.36 -4.70
C LEU A 367 -8.37 -3.52 -5.44
N THR A 368 -8.44 -4.69 -4.83
CA THR A 368 -9.13 -5.86 -5.39
C THR A 368 -10.61 -5.87 -4.98
N ASN A 369 -11.42 -6.71 -5.63
CA ASN A 369 -12.85 -6.77 -5.32
C ASN A 369 -13.15 -7.24 -3.87
N PRO A 370 -14.39 -7.04 -3.36
CA PRO A 370 -14.75 -7.35 -1.97
C PRO A 370 -14.52 -8.81 -1.56
N PHE A 371 -14.70 -9.76 -2.47
CA PHE A 371 -14.48 -11.18 -2.20
C PHE A 371 -13.01 -11.47 -1.89
N TYR A 372 -12.08 -10.93 -2.69
CA TYR A 372 -10.65 -11.09 -2.44
C TYR A 372 -10.20 -10.43 -1.15
N ARG A 373 -10.68 -9.22 -0.86
CA ARG A 373 -10.40 -8.53 0.41
C ARG A 373 -10.86 -9.33 1.63
N ALA A 374 -12.02 -10.00 1.53
CA ALA A 374 -12.58 -10.80 2.62
C ALA A 374 -11.77 -12.09 2.86
N VAL A 375 -11.32 -12.76 1.80
CA VAL A 375 -10.62 -14.04 1.93
C VAL A 375 -9.12 -13.87 2.21
N HIS A 376 -8.52 -12.77 1.76
CA HIS A 376 -7.09 -12.49 1.87
C HIS A 376 -6.46 -12.81 3.24
N PRO A 377 -7.02 -12.41 4.40
CA PRO A 377 -6.38 -12.63 5.70
C PRO A 377 -6.24 -14.09 6.10
N TYR A 378 -7.02 -14.99 5.51
CA TYR A 378 -7.09 -16.40 5.88
C TYR A 378 -6.17 -17.30 5.04
N LEU A 379 -5.50 -16.72 4.04
CA LEU A 379 -4.70 -17.50 3.10
C LEU A 379 -3.27 -17.72 3.62
N PRO A 380 -2.74 -18.95 3.58
CA PRO A 380 -1.39 -19.23 4.05
C PRO A 380 -0.33 -18.46 3.23
N MET A 381 -0.59 -18.22 1.94
CA MET A 381 0.30 -17.40 1.11
C MET A 381 0.33 -15.93 1.54
N THR A 382 -0.80 -15.35 1.98
CA THR A 382 -0.85 -13.98 2.54
C THR A 382 0.08 -13.85 3.75
N VAL A 383 0.00 -14.81 4.66
CA VAL A 383 0.82 -14.84 5.89
C VAL A 383 2.30 -14.99 5.55
N ALA A 384 2.65 -15.93 4.67
CA ALA A 384 4.02 -16.16 4.21
C ALA A 384 4.62 -14.89 3.57
N MET A 385 3.86 -14.24 2.68
CA MET A 385 4.29 -13.02 2.01
C MET A 385 4.44 -11.85 2.97
N ALA A 386 3.52 -11.68 3.92
CA ALA A 386 3.65 -10.66 4.95
C ALA A 386 4.95 -10.83 5.74
N GLY A 387 5.27 -12.06 6.16
CA GLY A 387 6.53 -12.34 6.87
C GLY A 387 7.75 -12.04 6.03
N LEU A 388 7.76 -12.50 4.77
CA LEU A 388 8.87 -12.23 3.85
C LEU A 388 9.03 -10.72 3.57
N ARG A 389 7.95 -9.93 3.50
CA ARG A 389 8.05 -8.46 3.40
C ARG A 389 8.73 -7.86 4.63
N HIS A 390 8.41 -8.34 5.83
CA HIS A 390 9.06 -7.89 7.06
C HIS A 390 10.55 -8.19 7.06
N THR A 391 10.98 -9.40 6.70
CA THR A 391 12.41 -9.73 6.71
C THR A 391 13.19 -9.13 5.54
N ILE A 392 12.54 -8.91 4.39
CA ILE A 392 13.19 -8.39 3.18
C ILE A 392 13.21 -6.86 3.12
N SER A 393 12.14 -6.17 3.52
CA SER A 393 11.99 -4.73 3.25
C SER A 393 11.42 -3.88 4.39
N LEU A 394 10.52 -4.39 5.25
CA LEU A 394 9.85 -3.54 6.25
C LEU A 394 10.58 -3.51 7.61
N GLY A 395 11.30 -4.58 7.95
CA GLY A 395 11.79 -4.85 9.30
C GLY A 395 10.66 -5.08 10.31
N GLY A 396 11.00 -5.19 11.59
CA GLY A 396 10.04 -5.42 12.66
C GLY A 396 9.83 -6.89 13.01
N SER A 397 8.97 -7.18 13.99
CA SER A 397 8.83 -8.53 14.52
C SER A 397 7.97 -9.41 13.61
N ILE A 398 8.49 -10.59 13.27
CA ILE A 398 7.75 -11.65 12.56
C ILE A 398 7.16 -12.71 13.50
N ALA A 399 7.25 -12.54 14.83
CA ALA A 399 6.89 -13.60 15.78
C ALA A 399 5.44 -14.09 15.61
N GLY A 400 4.47 -13.17 15.48
CA GLY A 400 3.07 -13.55 15.25
C GLY A 400 2.86 -14.31 13.93
N ILE A 401 3.58 -13.91 12.88
CA ILE A 401 3.53 -14.55 11.56
C ILE A 401 4.11 -15.97 11.65
N SER A 402 5.26 -16.11 12.32
CA SER A 402 5.91 -17.40 12.56
C SER A 402 5.00 -18.34 13.36
N TRP A 403 4.28 -17.85 14.37
CA TRP A 403 3.33 -18.68 15.12
C TRP A 403 2.15 -19.18 14.27
N ILE A 404 1.62 -18.34 13.37
CA ILE A 404 0.56 -18.76 12.45
C ILE A 404 1.07 -19.83 11.49
N LEU A 405 2.26 -19.64 10.90
CA LEU A 405 2.87 -20.63 9.99
C LEU A 405 3.22 -21.94 10.71
N ALA A 406 3.77 -21.86 11.92
CA ALA A 406 4.01 -23.03 12.77
C ALA A 406 2.71 -23.76 13.12
N GLY A 407 1.64 -23.01 13.44
CA GLY A 407 0.30 -23.56 13.66
C GLY A 407 -0.23 -24.32 12.45
N ILE A 408 -0.11 -23.76 11.24
CA ILE A 408 -0.47 -24.44 9.99
C ILE A 408 0.36 -25.73 9.83
N ALA A 409 1.68 -25.65 9.99
CA ALA A 409 2.56 -26.81 9.88
C ALA A 409 2.16 -27.94 10.85
N VAL A 410 1.92 -27.59 12.12
CA VAL A 410 1.54 -28.55 13.17
C VAL A 410 0.16 -29.14 12.91
N VAL A 411 -0.86 -28.32 12.65
CA VAL A 411 -2.24 -28.80 12.44
C VAL A 411 -2.31 -29.77 11.25
N PHE A 412 -1.68 -29.43 10.13
CA PHE A 412 -1.70 -30.31 8.96
C PHE A 412 -0.76 -31.51 9.10
N SER A 413 0.33 -31.40 9.87
CA SER A 413 1.15 -32.56 10.24
C SER A 413 0.41 -33.54 11.16
N LEU A 414 -0.44 -33.06 12.07
CA LEU A 414 -1.33 -33.91 12.84
C LEU A 414 -2.37 -34.59 11.94
N GLY A 415 -2.87 -33.88 10.92
CA GLY A 415 -3.74 -34.45 9.89
C GLY A 415 -3.06 -35.56 9.07
N THR A 416 -1.77 -35.42 8.76
CA THR A 416 -1.00 -36.47 8.07
C THR A 416 -0.71 -37.65 9.00
N LEU A 417 -0.40 -37.39 10.28
CA LEU A 417 -0.23 -38.44 11.29
C LEU A 417 -1.53 -39.23 11.52
N ALA A 418 -2.68 -38.53 11.56
CA ALA A 418 -4.00 -39.16 11.67
C ALA A 418 -4.31 -40.08 10.49
N TYR A 419 -3.90 -39.70 9.27
CA TYR A 419 -4.01 -40.57 8.10
C TYR A 419 -3.23 -41.88 8.31
N PHE A 420 -1.99 -41.79 8.79
CA PHE A 420 -1.15 -42.96 9.07
C PHE A 420 -1.72 -43.84 10.19
N TYR A 421 -2.29 -43.22 11.23
CA TYR A 421 -2.99 -43.92 12.30
C TYR A 421 -4.20 -44.71 11.76
N TRP A 422 -5.02 -44.08 10.92
CA TRP A 422 -6.23 -44.69 10.36
C TRP A 422 -5.89 -45.87 9.44
N HIS A 423 -4.85 -45.73 8.61
CA HIS A 423 -4.41 -46.73 7.63
C HIS A 423 -3.26 -47.60 8.16
N ARG A 424 -3.20 -47.82 9.48
CA ARG A 424 -2.15 -48.65 10.10
C ARG A 424 -2.30 -50.14 9.81
N ALA A 425 -3.53 -50.59 9.55
CA ALA A 425 -3.87 -51.99 9.31
C ALA A 425 -3.87 -52.37 7.81
N ASP A 426 -3.75 -51.39 6.92
CA ASP A 426 -3.87 -51.62 5.49
C ASP A 426 -2.57 -52.18 4.92
N SER A 427 -2.62 -53.43 4.45
CA SER A 427 -1.52 -54.11 3.76
C SER A 427 -1.22 -53.52 2.37
N ALA A 428 -2.16 -52.77 1.78
CA ALA A 428 -1.97 -52.07 0.49
C ALA A 428 -1.23 -50.72 0.62
N VAL A 429 -0.99 -50.27 1.86
CA VAL A 429 -0.22 -49.07 2.19
C VAL A 429 1.20 -49.45 2.63
N MET A 430 1.42 -50.69 3.09
CA MET A 430 2.74 -51.34 3.24
C MET A 430 3.34 -51.63 1.86
#